data_AF-A0A3F2UAJ9-F1
#
_entry.id   AF-A0A3F2UAJ9-F1
#
_cell.length_a   1.000
_cell.length_b   1.000
_cell.length_c   1.000
_cell.angle_alpha   90.00
_cell.angle_beta   90.00
_cell.angle_gamma   90.00
#
_symmetry.space_group_name_H-M   'P 1'
#
loop_
_entity.id
_entity.type
_entity.pdbx_description
1 polymer ?
#
loop_
_entity_poly.entity_id
_entity_poly.type
_entity_poly.pdbx_seq_one_letter_code
_entity_poly.pdbx_strand_id
1 'polypeptide(L)'
;MTRRLRIPGLVDLIRIDDPAVIAAASADARLDRDFSGGGPLINRWIAGRIRRSLRTPTAPLPSVSPRDHPGRAEQQAALQSRLGALVSKGAVATDHVAELAAYVRGERPESAVGPLVQEAIGRLFADRYSSSDHTWRAACVLDAAPRNMNPLRALWWAVTGALRRAQHVLSDAAGGDSAGVHATAVAVHSLVRSLRQMRRLWLEPGLRDRITTDAAVMRSLRAPESVPRRWSAPASTIWGNLPAGTLALFELDAARARDPDADIIFMAASWSRCPAAAWTTALLKDVWKRAQSGETAL
;
A
#
# COMPACT_ATOMS: atom_id res chain seq x y z
N MET A 1 1.10 6.68 -20.26
CA MET A 1 2.16 6.14 -21.14
C MET A 1 2.52 4.68 -20.80
N THR A 2 1.94 3.72 -21.53
CA THR A 2 2.30 2.29 -21.36
C THR A 2 3.66 1.96 -21.98
N ARG A 3 4.49 1.13 -21.31
CA ARG A 3 5.78 0.63 -21.83
C ARG A 3 5.87 -0.88 -21.68
N ARG A 4 6.35 -1.59 -22.70
CA ARG A 4 6.58 -3.05 -22.65
C ARG A 4 8.05 -3.37 -22.88
N LEU A 5 8.61 -4.21 -22.00
CA LEU A 5 9.92 -4.82 -22.15
C LEU A 5 9.74 -6.31 -22.40
N ARG A 6 10.14 -6.79 -23.58
CA ARG A 6 10.05 -8.20 -23.95
C ARG A 6 11.41 -8.70 -24.45
N ILE A 7 11.93 -9.69 -23.75
CA ILE A 7 13.06 -10.52 -24.21
C ILE A 7 12.54 -11.97 -24.20
N PRO A 8 12.33 -12.60 -25.37
CA PRO A 8 11.75 -13.94 -25.47
C PRO A 8 12.40 -14.94 -24.51
N GLY A 9 11.56 -15.69 -23.78
CA GLY A 9 12.00 -16.67 -22.78
C GLY A 9 12.54 -16.08 -21.47
N LEU A 10 13.02 -14.83 -21.46
CA LEU A 10 13.69 -14.23 -20.31
C LEU A 10 12.78 -13.30 -19.49
N VAL A 11 12.18 -12.28 -20.13
CA VAL A 11 11.31 -11.30 -19.45
C VAL A 11 10.17 -10.85 -20.38
N ASP A 12 8.99 -10.67 -19.81
CA ASP A 12 7.87 -9.97 -20.47
C ASP A 12 7.14 -9.12 -19.44
N LEU A 13 7.37 -7.80 -19.48
CA LEU A 13 6.93 -6.86 -18.47
C LEU A 13 6.22 -5.68 -19.14
N ILE A 14 5.04 -5.35 -18.65
CA ILE A 14 4.27 -4.18 -19.08
C ILE A 14 4.15 -3.23 -17.90
N ARG A 15 4.46 -1.96 -18.10
CA ARG A 15 4.28 -0.88 -17.12
C ARG A 15 3.16 0.03 -17.62
N ILE A 16 2.15 0.24 -16.78
CA ILE A 16 0.95 1.00 -17.11
C ILE A 16 0.76 2.08 -16.06
N ASP A 17 0.77 3.33 -16.48
CA ASP A 17 0.65 4.56 -15.68
C ASP A 17 -0.56 5.41 -16.12
N ASP A 18 -1.40 4.92 -17.03
CA ASP A 18 -2.61 5.61 -17.49
C ASP A 18 -3.82 5.07 -16.73
N PRO A 19 -4.59 5.92 -16.01
CA PRO A 19 -5.70 5.48 -15.16
C PRO A 19 -6.77 4.68 -15.90
N ALA A 20 -7.21 5.14 -17.09
CA ALA A 20 -8.24 4.47 -17.87
C ALA A 20 -7.76 3.10 -18.36
N VAL A 21 -6.49 3.04 -18.77
CA VAL A 21 -5.85 1.80 -19.19
C VAL A 21 -5.65 0.83 -18.01
N ILE A 22 -5.30 1.31 -16.82
CA ILE A 22 -5.23 0.51 -15.59
C ILE A 22 -6.61 -0.06 -15.23
N ALA A 23 -7.67 0.76 -15.32
CA ALA A 23 -9.04 0.31 -15.05
C ALA A 23 -9.45 -0.81 -16.02
N ALA A 24 -9.24 -0.61 -17.33
CA ALA A 24 -9.52 -1.61 -18.35
C ALA A 24 -8.71 -2.90 -18.14
N ALA A 25 -7.41 -2.79 -17.86
CA ALA A 25 -6.54 -3.94 -17.58
C ALA A 25 -7.00 -4.70 -16.33
N SER A 26 -7.40 -3.98 -15.28
CA SER A 26 -7.86 -4.58 -14.03
C SER A 26 -9.19 -5.32 -14.17
N ALA A 27 -10.01 -4.96 -15.15
CA ALA A 27 -11.26 -5.65 -15.45
C ALA A 27 -11.04 -7.01 -16.12
N ASP A 28 -9.94 -7.18 -16.89
CA ASP A 28 -9.61 -8.45 -17.55
C ASP A 28 -9.43 -9.57 -16.51
N ALA A 29 -10.22 -10.63 -16.65
CA ALA A 29 -10.22 -11.77 -15.73
C ALA A 29 -8.91 -12.58 -15.77
N ARG A 30 -8.15 -12.48 -16.87
CA ARG A 30 -6.85 -13.15 -17.01
C ARG A 30 -5.75 -12.41 -16.26
N LEU A 31 -5.99 -11.18 -15.81
CA LEU A 31 -5.02 -10.42 -15.04
C LEU A 31 -5.32 -10.54 -13.53
N ASP A 32 -4.40 -11.18 -12.80
CA ASP A 32 -4.61 -11.58 -11.41
C ASP A 32 -3.42 -11.18 -10.50
N ARG A 33 -3.62 -11.31 -9.19
CA ARG A 33 -2.64 -11.36 -8.12
C ARG A 33 -2.08 -12.77 -7.90
N ASP A 34 -2.48 -13.77 -8.69
CA ASP A 34 -1.85 -15.08 -8.62
C ASP A 34 -0.44 -15.03 -9.21
N PHE A 35 0.56 -15.18 -8.33
CA PHE A 35 1.97 -15.24 -8.68
C PHE A 35 2.48 -16.69 -8.85
N SER A 36 1.60 -17.67 -9.00
CA SER A 36 1.91 -19.07 -9.31
C SER A 36 2.11 -19.33 -10.83
N GLY A 37 2.65 -20.49 -11.20
CA GLY A 37 2.72 -20.95 -12.59
C GLY A 37 3.97 -20.59 -13.42
N GLY A 38 3.91 -20.89 -14.72
CA GLY A 38 5.00 -20.74 -15.72
C GLY A 38 5.07 -19.38 -16.42
N GLY A 39 6.08 -19.18 -17.27
CA GLY A 39 6.32 -17.90 -17.95
C GLY A 39 7.82 -17.63 -18.12
N PRO A 40 8.21 -16.43 -18.57
CA PRO A 40 9.62 -16.06 -18.75
C PRO A 40 10.45 -16.23 -17.47
N LEU A 41 11.73 -16.58 -17.59
CA LEU A 41 12.61 -16.94 -16.46
C LEU A 41 12.62 -15.88 -15.35
N ILE A 42 12.86 -14.61 -15.70
CA ILE A 42 12.92 -13.49 -14.76
C ILE A 42 11.54 -13.25 -14.14
N ASN A 43 10.46 -13.34 -14.93
CA ASN A 43 9.10 -13.18 -14.41
C ASN A 43 8.77 -14.21 -13.34
N ARG A 44 9.16 -15.48 -13.54
CA ARG A 44 8.96 -16.54 -12.53
C ARG A 44 9.75 -16.25 -11.25
N TRP A 45 10.99 -15.78 -11.40
CA TRP A 45 11.82 -15.38 -10.26
C TRP A 45 11.20 -14.20 -9.47
N ILE A 46 10.74 -13.16 -10.16
CA ILE A 46 10.04 -12.00 -9.55
C ILE A 46 8.76 -12.47 -8.84
N ALA A 47 7.92 -13.24 -9.52
CA ALA A 47 6.65 -13.73 -8.98
C ALA A 47 6.87 -14.62 -7.74
N GLY A 48 7.83 -15.55 -7.80
CA GLY A 48 8.20 -16.39 -6.66
C GLY A 48 8.73 -15.59 -5.46
N ARG A 49 9.44 -14.48 -5.71
CA ARG A 49 9.91 -13.56 -4.66
C ARG A 49 8.75 -12.77 -4.03
N ILE A 50 7.84 -12.22 -4.84
CA ILE A 50 6.63 -11.55 -4.37
C ILE A 50 5.83 -12.50 -3.46
N ARG A 51 5.55 -13.72 -3.92
CA ARG A 51 4.80 -14.73 -3.17
C ARG A 51 5.46 -15.13 -1.85
N ARG A 52 6.79 -15.27 -1.84
CA ARG A 52 7.54 -15.62 -0.62
C ARG A 52 7.59 -14.48 0.39
N SER A 53 7.58 -13.24 -0.08
CA SER A 53 7.73 -12.06 0.78
C SER A 53 6.40 -11.60 1.37
N LEU A 54 5.36 -11.54 0.56
CA LEU A 54 4.06 -10.97 0.95
C LEU A 54 3.10 -12.05 1.45
N ARG A 55 3.46 -12.69 2.55
CA ARG A 55 2.62 -13.69 3.23
C ARG A 55 2.81 -13.64 4.74
N THR A 56 1.79 -14.09 5.46
CA THR A 56 1.94 -14.56 6.83
C THR A 56 2.46 -16.00 6.82
N PRO A 57 2.80 -16.60 7.98
CA PRO A 57 3.12 -18.01 8.05
C PRO A 57 2.03 -18.90 7.43
N THR A 58 0.76 -18.53 7.61
CA THR A 58 -0.42 -19.35 7.26
C THR A 58 -1.08 -18.98 5.93
N ALA A 59 -0.93 -17.75 5.42
CA ALA A 59 -1.69 -17.29 4.26
C ALA A 59 -0.96 -16.19 3.45
N PRO A 60 -1.25 -16.01 2.15
CA PRO A 60 -0.83 -14.83 1.40
C PRO A 60 -1.43 -13.55 1.99
N LEU A 61 -0.72 -12.41 1.89
CA LEU A 61 -1.30 -11.13 2.24
C LEU A 61 -2.39 -10.72 1.23
N PRO A 62 -3.40 -9.92 1.63
CA PRO A 62 -4.47 -9.49 0.74
C PRO A 62 -4.00 -8.87 -0.60
N SER A 63 -2.86 -8.17 -0.62
CA SER A 63 -2.30 -7.56 -1.84
C SER A 63 -1.82 -8.55 -2.90
N VAL A 64 -1.59 -9.81 -2.52
CA VAL A 64 -1.14 -10.89 -3.40
C VAL A 64 -2.07 -12.11 -3.35
N SER A 65 -3.24 -11.96 -2.72
CA SER A 65 -4.27 -12.99 -2.73
C SER A 65 -5.01 -12.99 -4.08
N PRO A 66 -5.12 -14.15 -4.76
CA PRO A 66 -5.77 -14.27 -6.06
C PRO A 66 -7.22 -13.78 -6.10
N ARG A 67 -7.75 -13.55 -7.31
CA ARG A 67 -9.13 -13.12 -7.49
C ARG A 67 -10.12 -14.12 -6.89
N ASP A 68 -9.87 -15.40 -7.06
CA ASP A 68 -10.81 -16.45 -6.65
C ASP A 68 -10.42 -17.09 -5.32
N HIS A 69 -9.53 -16.45 -4.54
CA HIS A 69 -9.16 -16.96 -3.23
C HIS A 69 -10.40 -17.03 -2.32
N PRO A 70 -10.68 -18.20 -1.70
CA PRO A 70 -11.85 -18.37 -0.83
C PRO A 70 -11.94 -17.28 0.23
N GLY A 71 -13.14 -16.73 0.43
CA GLY A 71 -13.41 -15.71 1.45
C GLY A 71 -12.82 -14.31 1.18
N ARG A 72 -12.03 -14.09 0.11
CA ARG A 72 -11.35 -12.80 -0.11
C ARG A 72 -12.31 -11.63 -0.24
N ALA A 73 -13.37 -11.78 -1.05
CA ALA A 73 -14.36 -10.73 -1.25
C ALA A 73 -15.10 -10.38 0.05
N GLU A 74 -15.48 -11.42 0.81
CA GLU A 74 -16.15 -11.28 2.10
C GLU A 74 -15.25 -10.58 3.13
N GLN A 75 -14.00 -11.03 3.29
CA GLN A 75 -13.03 -10.41 4.21
C GLN A 75 -12.77 -8.94 3.85
N GLN A 76 -12.66 -8.62 2.56
CA GLN A 76 -12.49 -7.24 2.10
C GLN A 76 -13.72 -6.38 2.43
N ALA A 77 -14.93 -6.90 2.21
CA ALA A 77 -16.19 -6.22 2.52
C ALA A 77 -16.38 -6.02 4.04
N ALA A 78 -16.09 -7.06 4.84
CA ALA A 78 -16.14 -7.00 6.29
C ALA A 78 -15.17 -5.95 6.85
N LEU A 79 -13.93 -5.92 6.34
CA LEU A 79 -12.96 -4.91 6.73
C LEU A 79 -13.41 -3.50 6.32
N GLN A 80 -13.94 -3.34 5.10
CA GLN A 80 -14.46 -2.06 4.63
C GLN A 80 -15.62 -1.55 5.52
N SER A 81 -16.56 -2.43 5.86
CA SER A 81 -17.68 -2.11 6.74
C SER A 81 -17.21 -1.70 8.14
N ARG A 82 -16.28 -2.48 8.72
CA ARG A 82 -15.70 -2.21 10.04
C ARG A 82 -14.99 -0.85 10.09
N LEU A 83 -14.16 -0.55 9.09
CA LEU A 83 -13.47 0.74 8.98
C LEU A 83 -14.45 1.89 8.72
N GLY A 84 -15.48 1.67 7.90
CA GLY A 84 -16.55 2.65 7.67
C GLY A 84 -17.32 2.99 8.95
N ALA A 85 -17.62 2.00 9.78
CA ALA A 85 -18.28 2.22 11.07
C ALA A 85 -17.45 3.09 12.02
N LEU A 86 -16.11 2.95 12.02
CA LEU A 86 -15.23 3.84 12.79
C LEU A 86 -15.29 5.29 12.29
N VAL A 87 -15.31 5.49 10.97
CA VAL A 87 -15.47 6.81 10.36
C VAL A 87 -16.81 7.44 10.75
N SER A 88 -17.91 6.69 10.63
CA SER A 88 -19.25 7.19 11.00
C SER A 88 -19.38 7.57 12.47
N LYS A 89 -18.61 6.92 13.35
CA LYS A 89 -18.55 7.22 14.79
C LYS A 89 -17.58 8.35 15.15
N GLY A 90 -16.83 8.89 14.19
CA GLY A 90 -15.76 9.87 14.46
C GLY A 90 -14.60 9.31 15.30
N ALA A 91 -14.42 7.98 15.30
CA ALA A 91 -13.45 7.28 16.14
C ALA A 91 -12.16 6.92 15.37
N VAL A 92 -11.71 7.80 14.47
CA VAL A 92 -10.55 7.53 13.61
C VAL A 92 -9.26 7.83 14.36
N ALA A 93 -8.61 6.77 14.86
CA ALA A 93 -7.30 6.83 15.54
C ALA A 93 -7.20 7.95 16.60
N THR A 94 -8.21 8.06 17.46
CA THR A 94 -8.40 9.16 18.41
C THR A 94 -7.15 9.47 19.24
N ASP A 95 -6.40 8.44 19.61
CA ASP A 95 -5.22 8.55 20.47
C ASP A 95 -3.97 9.06 19.73
N HIS A 96 -3.94 8.95 18.39
CA HIS A 96 -2.77 9.26 17.57
C HIS A 96 -2.93 10.52 16.72
N VAL A 97 -4.16 11.01 16.50
CA VAL A 97 -4.41 12.21 15.68
C VAL A 97 -3.65 13.43 16.19
N ALA A 98 -3.54 13.63 17.52
CA ALA A 98 -2.81 14.75 18.09
C ALA A 98 -1.31 14.69 17.79
N GLU A 99 -0.69 13.51 17.94
CA GLU A 99 0.73 13.28 17.65
C GLU A 99 1.05 13.39 16.16
N LEU A 100 0.16 12.88 15.30
CA LEU A 100 0.28 13.02 13.85
C LEU A 100 0.13 14.48 13.41
N ALA A 101 -0.76 15.25 14.05
CA ALA A 101 -0.89 16.68 13.82
C ALA A 101 0.36 17.46 14.25
N ALA A 102 0.95 17.12 15.42
CA ALA A 102 2.22 17.69 15.87
C ALA A 102 3.36 17.40 14.88
N TYR A 103 3.41 16.19 14.32
CA TYR A 103 4.33 15.87 13.23
C TYR A 103 4.11 16.76 12.00
N VAL A 104 2.86 16.96 11.58
CA VAL A 104 2.51 17.82 10.43
C VAL A 104 2.92 19.28 10.67
N ARG A 105 2.77 19.79 11.90
CA ARG A 105 3.22 21.14 12.30
C ARG A 105 4.75 21.28 12.34
N GLY A 106 5.47 20.17 12.32
CA GLY A 106 6.92 20.15 12.35
C GLY A 106 7.53 19.95 13.73
N GLU A 107 6.71 19.73 14.75
CA GLU A 107 7.11 19.61 16.17
C GLU A 107 7.68 18.23 16.52
N ARG A 108 7.44 17.23 15.67
CA ARG A 108 8.03 15.88 15.81
C ARG A 108 9.10 15.64 14.74
N PRO A 109 10.15 14.84 15.03
CA PRO A 109 11.19 14.51 14.06
C PRO A 109 10.66 13.60 12.95
N GLU A 110 11.38 13.55 11.83
CA GLU A 110 11.06 12.70 10.68
C GLU A 110 11.07 11.20 11.01
N SER A 111 11.87 10.77 11.99
CA SER A 111 11.90 9.38 12.44
C SER A 111 10.62 8.93 13.15
N ALA A 112 9.80 9.85 13.67
CA ALA A 112 8.62 9.52 14.46
C ALA A 112 7.42 9.06 13.63
N VAL A 113 7.26 9.57 12.40
CA VAL A 113 6.03 9.34 11.61
C VAL A 113 5.81 7.86 11.26
N GLY A 114 6.87 7.10 11.00
CA GLY A 114 6.76 5.68 10.66
C GLY A 114 6.12 4.86 11.78
N PRO A 115 6.75 4.79 12.96
CA PRO A 115 6.19 4.11 14.14
C PRO A 115 4.80 4.63 14.54
N LEU A 116 4.59 5.95 14.60
CA LEU A 116 3.28 6.54 14.97
C LEU A 116 2.15 6.06 14.07
N VAL A 117 2.37 6.08 12.76
CA VAL A 117 1.37 5.61 11.79
C VAL A 117 1.20 4.11 11.85
N GLN A 118 2.30 3.36 12.05
CA GLN A 118 2.25 1.91 12.19
C GLN A 118 1.39 1.50 13.40
N GLU A 119 1.53 2.18 14.53
CA GLU A 119 0.72 1.92 15.72
C GLU A 119 -0.75 2.29 15.51
N ALA A 120 -1.02 3.48 14.97
CA ALA A 120 -2.38 3.95 14.70
C ALA A 120 -3.15 2.97 13.81
N ILE A 121 -2.49 2.41 12.79
CA ILE A 121 -3.07 1.36 11.94
C ILE A 121 -3.15 0.03 12.68
N GLY A 122 -2.08 -0.37 13.37
CA GLY A 122 -2.00 -1.68 14.01
C GLY A 122 -3.08 -1.89 15.07
N ARG A 123 -3.41 -0.85 15.83
CA ARG A 123 -4.51 -0.86 16.81
C ARG A 123 -5.89 -1.02 16.20
N LEU A 124 -6.04 -0.85 14.88
CA LEU A 124 -7.27 -1.24 14.20
C LEU A 124 -7.45 -2.76 14.13
N PHE A 125 -6.39 -3.56 14.31
CA PHE A 125 -6.45 -5.02 14.15
C PHE A 125 -6.16 -5.77 15.45
N ALA A 126 -5.31 -5.20 16.30
CA ALA A 126 -5.04 -5.73 17.63
C ALA A 126 -4.94 -4.56 18.62
N ASP A 127 -5.82 -4.52 19.62
CA ASP A 127 -5.86 -3.42 20.60
C ASP A 127 -4.52 -3.20 21.32
N ARG A 128 -3.77 -4.29 21.51
CA ARG A 128 -2.44 -4.28 22.15
C ARG A 128 -1.28 -4.03 21.18
N TYR A 129 -1.58 -3.68 19.92
CA TYR A 129 -0.53 -3.37 18.96
C TYR A 129 0.26 -2.14 19.43
N SER A 130 1.56 -2.33 19.61
CA SER A 130 2.51 -1.27 19.93
C SER A 130 3.58 -1.24 18.85
N SER A 131 3.81 -0.05 18.30
CA SER A 131 4.93 0.13 17.38
C SER A 131 6.24 0.25 18.16
N SER A 132 7.30 -0.26 17.57
CA SER A 132 8.66 -0.12 18.04
C SER A 132 9.60 0.02 16.84
N ASP A 133 10.84 0.38 17.11
CA ASP A 133 11.93 0.28 16.14
C ASP A 133 11.97 -1.11 15.46
N HIS A 134 11.66 -2.16 16.22
CA HIS A 134 11.69 -3.53 15.73
C HIS A 134 10.56 -3.82 14.75
N THR A 135 9.31 -3.46 15.08
CA THR A 135 8.16 -3.64 14.18
C THR A 135 8.27 -2.74 12.96
N TRP A 136 8.82 -1.53 13.10
CA TRP A 136 9.03 -0.62 11.98
C TRP A 136 10.12 -1.13 11.02
N ARG A 137 11.26 -1.60 11.55
CA ARG A 137 12.30 -2.25 10.72
C ARG A 137 11.77 -3.48 10.01
N ALA A 138 10.93 -4.30 10.67
CA ALA A 138 10.27 -5.44 10.04
C ALA A 138 9.39 -5.00 8.86
N ALA A 139 8.62 -3.91 9.00
CA ALA A 139 7.81 -3.37 7.92
C ALA A 139 8.68 -2.87 6.75
N CYS A 140 9.79 -2.19 7.03
CA CYS A 140 10.75 -1.78 6.00
C CYS A 140 11.36 -2.97 5.25
N VAL A 141 11.65 -4.08 5.93
CA VAL A 141 12.14 -5.31 5.29
C VAL A 141 11.09 -5.90 4.36
N LEU A 142 9.84 -6.04 4.83
CA LEU A 142 8.76 -6.61 4.01
C LEU A 142 8.38 -5.75 2.81
N ASP A 143 8.39 -4.43 2.97
CA ASP A 143 8.11 -3.48 1.89
C ASP A 143 9.18 -3.51 0.79
N ALA A 144 10.45 -3.66 1.20
CA ALA A 144 11.58 -3.71 0.28
C ALA A 144 11.75 -5.07 -0.43
N ALA A 145 11.41 -6.18 0.24
CA ALA A 145 11.59 -7.54 -0.29
C ALA A 145 10.98 -7.82 -1.69
N PRO A 146 9.71 -7.46 -1.98
CA PRO A 146 9.10 -7.69 -3.29
C PRO A 146 9.63 -6.75 -4.39
N ARG A 147 10.40 -5.71 -4.05
CA ARG A 147 11.01 -4.79 -5.02
C ARG A 147 12.53 -4.95 -5.14
N ASN A 148 13.17 -5.67 -4.22
CA ASN A 148 14.62 -5.83 -4.21
C ASN A 148 15.13 -6.59 -5.45
N MET A 149 15.95 -5.92 -6.25
CA MET A 149 16.69 -6.50 -7.38
C MET A 149 18.17 -6.74 -7.04
N ASN A 150 18.63 -6.37 -5.85
CA ASN A 150 20.01 -6.59 -5.43
C ASN A 150 20.19 -8.04 -4.94
N PRO A 151 20.98 -8.88 -5.64
CA PRO A 151 21.16 -10.29 -5.31
C PRO A 151 21.92 -10.49 -3.99
N LEU A 152 22.89 -9.62 -3.66
CA LEU A 152 23.64 -9.69 -2.41
C LEU A 152 22.74 -9.43 -1.21
N ARG A 153 21.85 -8.44 -1.32
CA ARG A 153 20.85 -8.17 -0.28
C ARG A 153 19.84 -9.32 -0.13
N ALA A 154 19.45 -9.94 -1.24
CA ALA A 154 18.58 -11.11 -1.20
C ALA A 154 19.25 -12.31 -0.52
N LEU A 155 20.53 -12.56 -0.83
CA LEU A 155 21.34 -13.59 -0.19
C LEU A 155 21.52 -13.29 1.30
N TRP A 156 21.84 -12.05 1.66
CA TRP A 156 21.94 -11.62 3.05
C TRP A 156 20.66 -11.88 3.82
N TRP A 157 19.50 -11.53 3.26
CA TRP A 157 18.20 -11.83 3.89
C TRP A 157 17.90 -13.31 3.99
N ALA A 158 18.34 -14.12 3.02
CA ALA A 158 18.20 -15.56 3.07
C ALA A 158 19.06 -16.17 4.19
N VAL A 159 20.34 -15.80 4.25
CA VAL A 159 21.30 -16.26 5.28
C VAL A 159 20.88 -15.81 6.67
N THR A 160 20.59 -14.52 6.82
CA THR A 160 20.16 -14.00 8.11
C THR A 160 18.75 -14.46 8.48
N GLY A 161 17.92 -14.88 7.54
CA GLY A 161 16.50 -15.16 7.79
C GLY A 161 15.66 -13.90 8.10
N ALA A 162 16.17 -12.71 7.78
CA ALA A 162 15.53 -11.42 8.12
C ALA A 162 14.09 -11.31 7.59
N LEU A 163 13.81 -11.84 6.39
CA LEU A 163 12.47 -11.81 5.82
C LEU A 163 11.48 -12.63 6.66
N ARG A 164 11.85 -13.86 7.03
CA ARG A 164 11.02 -14.74 7.87
C ARG A 164 10.78 -14.13 9.25
N ARG A 165 11.83 -13.57 9.88
CA ARG A 165 11.68 -12.84 11.14
C ARG A 165 10.73 -11.66 11.02
N ALA A 166 10.85 -10.86 9.96
CA ALA A 166 9.95 -9.72 9.75
C ALA A 166 8.48 -10.18 9.59
N GLN A 167 8.23 -11.29 8.89
CA GLN A 167 6.90 -11.90 8.79
C GLN A 167 6.37 -12.32 10.15
N HIS A 168 7.18 -13.01 10.97
CA HIS A 168 6.78 -13.42 12.32
C HIS A 168 6.50 -12.23 13.23
N VAL A 169 7.42 -11.26 13.31
CA VAL A 169 7.28 -10.08 14.17
C VAL A 169 5.98 -9.32 13.90
N LEU A 170 5.66 -9.11 12.62
CA LEU A 170 4.45 -8.39 12.25
C LEU A 170 3.20 -9.25 12.37
N SER A 171 3.30 -10.55 12.10
CA SER A 171 2.21 -11.51 12.32
C SER A 171 1.84 -11.55 13.81
N ASP A 172 2.81 -11.70 14.69
CA ASP A 172 2.60 -11.77 16.13
C ASP A 172 2.02 -10.45 16.66
N ALA A 173 2.58 -9.31 16.23
CA ALA A 173 2.09 -7.98 16.62
C ALA A 173 0.64 -7.74 16.15
N ALA A 174 0.28 -8.24 14.97
CA ALA A 174 -1.08 -8.14 14.41
C ALA A 174 -2.02 -9.27 14.87
N GLY A 175 -1.63 -10.10 15.85
CA GLY A 175 -2.46 -11.22 16.34
C GLY A 175 -2.75 -12.30 15.28
N GLY A 176 -1.89 -12.43 14.28
CA GLY A 176 -2.05 -13.36 13.15
C GLY A 176 -2.96 -12.85 12.03
N ASP A 177 -3.56 -11.67 12.16
CA ASP A 177 -4.47 -11.10 11.15
C ASP A 177 -3.68 -10.70 9.87
N SER A 178 -4.01 -11.32 8.74
CA SER A 178 -3.31 -11.09 7.47
C SER A 178 -3.56 -9.68 6.90
N ALA A 179 -4.72 -9.09 7.14
CA ALA A 179 -5.01 -7.72 6.77
C ALA A 179 -4.27 -6.73 7.68
N GLY A 180 -4.15 -7.03 8.96
CA GLY A 180 -3.35 -6.30 9.93
C GLY A 180 -1.87 -6.28 9.55
N VAL A 181 -1.30 -7.44 9.23
CA VAL A 181 0.08 -7.54 8.71
C VAL A 181 0.24 -6.73 7.43
N HIS A 182 -0.69 -6.84 6.48
CA HIS A 182 -0.63 -6.05 5.26
C HIS A 182 -0.68 -4.54 5.53
N ALA A 183 -1.56 -4.12 6.45
CA ALA A 183 -1.75 -2.73 6.79
C ALA A 183 -0.49 -2.14 7.45
N THR A 184 0.14 -2.87 8.37
CA THR A 184 1.31 -2.41 9.14
C THR A 184 2.65 -2.67 8.45
N ALA A 185 2.70 -3.51 7.41
CA ALA A 185 3.89 -3.81 6.64
C ALA A 185 3.97 -3.07 5.29
N VAL A 186 2.84 -2.90 4.62
CA VAL A 186 2.78 -2.42 3.22
C VAL A 186 2.00 -1.11 3.13
N ALA A 187 0.74 -1.08 3.59
CA ALA A 187 -0.11 0.11 3.44
C ALA A 187 0.42 1.32 4.23
N VAL A 188 1.03 1.07 5.39
CA VAL A 188 1.64 2.08 6.27
C VAL A 188 2.57 3.03 5.51
N HIS A 189 3.35 2.54 4.53
CA HIS A 189 4.32 3.37 3.81
C HIS A 189 3.68 4.40 2.89
N SER A 190 2.53 4.09 2.29
CA SER A 190 1.76 5.07 1.52
C SER A 190 1.13 6.13 2.41
N LEU A 191 0.67 5.76 3.60
CA LEU A 191 0.14 6.73 4.57
C LEU A 191 1.25 7.63 5.14
N VAL A 192 2.41 7.07 5.48
CA VAL A 192 3.60 7.84 5.88
C VAL A 192 4.01 8.83 4.78
N ARG A 193 4.06 8.41 3.51
CA ARG A 193 4.33 9.32 2.39
C ARG A 193 3.25 10.40 2.25
N SER A 194 1.99 10.07 2.57
CA SER A 194 0.90 11.05 2.55
C SER A 194 1.06 12.10 3.65
N LEU A 195 1.41 11.69 4.88
CA LEU A 195 1.65 12.60 6.00
C LEU A 195 2.91 13.45 5.81
N ARG A 196 3.96 12.90 5.21
CA ARG A 196 5.14 13.69 4.77
C ARG A 196 4.75 14.79 3.80
N GLN A 197 3.89 14.48 2.82
CA GLN A 197 3.39 15.50 1.91
C GLN A 197 2.53 16.53 2.66
N MET A 198 1.68 16.08 3.57
CA MET A 198 0.85 16.97 4.39
C MET A 198 1.70 17.95 5.19
N ARG A 199 2.77 17.47 5.83
CA ARG A 199 3.76 18.32 6.51
C ARG A 199 4.41 19.33 5.57
N ARG A 200 4.75 18.93 4.33
CA ARG A 200 5.29 19.88 3.33
C ARG A 200 4.29 20.97 2.98
N LEU A 201 3.02 20.63 2.78
CA LEU A 201 1.95 21.61 2.52
C LEU A 201 1.74 22.53 3.73
N TRP A 202 1.86 21.99 4.95
CA TRP A 202 1.72 22.76 6.18
C TRP A 202 2.84 23.78 6.38
N LEU A 203 4.07 23.39 6.07
CA LEU A 203 5.26 24.22 6.22
C LEU A 203 5.48 25.19 5.04
N GLU A 204 4.66 25.12 3.99
CA GLU A 204 4.71 26.04 2.86
C GLU A 204 4.13 27.42 3.27
N PRO A 205 4.92 28.51 3.21
CA PRO A 205 4.49 29.82 3.69
C PRO A 205 3.18 30.30 3.05
N GLY A 206 2.19 30.64 3.88
CA GLY A 206 0.89 31.17 3.46
C GLY A 206 -0.04 30.19 2.74
N LEU A 207 0.39 28.93 2.51
CA LEU A 207 -0.48 27.93 1.88
C LEU A 207 -1.52 27.41 2.87
N ARG A 208 -1.11 27.11 4.11
CA ARG A 208 -1.98 26.47 5.13
C ARG A 208 -3.23 27.29 5.46
N ASP A 209 -3.14 28.61 5.37
CA ASP A 209 -4.25 29.55 5.64
C ASP A 209 -5.23 29.66 4.48
N ARG A 210 -4.80 29.28 3.27
CA ARG A 210 -5.58 29.43 2.01
C ARG A 210 -6.16 28.12 1.51
N ILE A 211 -5.54 27.00 1.85
CA ILE A 211 -5.96 25.68 1.38
C ILE A 211 -7.10 25.13 2.24
N THR A 212 -8.14 24.62 1.59
CA THR A 212 -9.21 23.91 2.29
C THR A 212 -8.71 22.56 2.82
N THR A 213 -9.35 22.04 3.87
CA THR A 213 -9.01 20.71 4.41
C THR A 213 -9.08 19.63 3.32
N ASP A 214 -10.13 19.63 2.50
CA ASP A 214 -10.29 18.64 1.44
C ASP A 214 -9.19 18.75 0.37
N ALA A 215 -8.81 19.96 -0.03
CA ALA A 215 -7.71 20.17 -0.96
C ALA A 215 -6.36 19.74 -0.36
N ALA A 216 -6.12 20.01 0.92
CA ALA A 216 -4.92 19.57 1.62
C ALA A 216 -4.82 18.03 1.66
N VAL A 217 -5.92 17.35 1.97
CA VAL A 217 -5.99 15.88 1.97
C VAL A 217 -5.75 15.32 0.58
N MET A 218 -6.45 15.82 -0.44
CA MET A 218 -6.28 15.34 -1.83
C MET A 218 -4.85 15.52 -2.35
N ARG A 219 -4.22 16.68 -2.08
CA ARG A 219 -2.81 16.91 -2.46
C ARG A 219 -1.82 16.05 -1.66
N SER A 220 -2.20 15.65 -0.45
CA SER A 220 -1.39 14.82 0.44
C SER A 220 -1.42 13.34 0.08
N LEU A 221 -2.57 12.81 -0.38
CA LEU A 221 -2.72 11.39 -0.66
C LEU A 221 -1.64 10.85 -1.61
N ARG A 222 -1.09 9.70 -1.26
CA ARG A 222 -0.08 8.98 -2.06
C ARG A 222 -0.54 7.56 -2.33
N ALA A 223 -0.51 7.19 -3.61
CA ALA A 223 -0.73 5.83 -4.05
C ALA A 223 0.54 4.98 -3.83
N PRO A 224 0.43 3.64 -3.74
CA PRO A 224 1.58 2.76 -3.91
C PRO A 224 2.36 3.10 -5.19
N GLU A 225 3.70 2.98 -5.17
CA GLU A 225 4.51 3.29 -6.36
C GLU A 225 4.09 2.43 -7.55
N SER A 226 3.95 1.13 -7.31
CA SER A 226 3.41 0.20 -8.28
C SER A 226 2.70 -0.97 -7.62
N VAL A 227 1.77 -1.55 -8.36
CA VAL A 227 1.01 -2.72 -7.96
C VAL A 227 1.19 -3.81 -9.03
N PRO A 228 1.89 -4.90 -8.72
CA PRO A 228 2.12 -5.96 -9.69
C PRO A 228 0.87 -6.81 -9.90
N ARG A 229 0.71 -7.30 -11.13
CA ARG A 229 -0.26 -8.28 -11.58
C ARG A 229 0.43 -9.26 -12.53
N ARG A 230 -0.20 -10.40 -12.74
CA ARG A 230 0.30 -11.44 -13.63
C ARG A 230 -0.82 -11.95 -14.52
N TRP A 231 -0.51 -12.11 -15.80
CA TRP A 231 -1.40 -12.75 -16.76
C TRP A 231 -1.42 -14.26 -16.50
N SER A 232 -2.58 -14.81 -16.17
CA SER A 232 -2.76 -16.25 -15.91
C SER A 232 -2.87 -17.05 -17.21
N ALA A 233 -3.36 -16.44 -18.29
CA ALA A 233 -3.53 -17.05 -19.60
C ALA A 233 -3.00 -16.13 -20.71
N PRO A 234 -2.69 -16.67 -21.91
CA PRO A 234 -2.37 -15.85 -23.06
C PRO A 234 -3.50 -14.87 -23.41
N ALA A 235 -3.12 -13.68 -23.88
CA ALA A 235 -4.07 -12.63 -24.23
C ALA A 235 -3.61 -11.82 -25.44
N SER A 236 -4.51 -11.59 -26.38
CA SER A 236 -4.35 -10.55 -27.39
C SER A 236 -4.90 -9.24 -26.82
N THR A 237 -4.04 -8.24 -26.71
CA THR A 237 -4.34 -6.95 -26.06
C THR A 237 -3.90 -5.80 -26.96
N ILE A 238 -4.22 -4.57 -26.56
CA ILE A 238 -3.70 -3.36 -27.22
C ILE A 238 -2.16 -3.25 -27.17
N TRP A 239 -1.49 -4.04 -26.30
CA TRP A 239 -0.02 -4.11 -26.21
C TRP A 239 0.57 -5.31 -26.97
N GLY A 240 -0.24 -5.89 -27.87
CA GLY A 240 0.05 -7.09 -28.64
C GLY A 240 -0.26 -8.39 -27.89
N ASN A 241 0.31 -9.48 -28.39
CA ASN A 241 0.13 -10.80 -27.79
C ASN A 241 0.97 -10.94 -26.52
N LEU A 242 0.31 -11.27 -25.43
CA LEU A 242 0.88 -11.49 -24.11
C LEU A 242 0.84 -12.98 -23.79
N PRO A 243 1.99 -13.64 -23.55
CA PRO A 243 1.99 -15.01 -23.05
C PRO A 243 1.51 -15.06 -21.59
N ALA A 244 1.07 -16.24 -21.16
CA ALA A 244 0.87 -16.52 -19.75
C ALA A 244 2.18 -16.26 -18.95
N GLY A 245 2.03 -15.71 -17.75
CA GLY A 245 3.14 -15.31 -16.91
C GLY A 245 3.78 -13.96 -17.25
N THR A 246 3.24 -13.22 -18.22
CA THR A 246 3.57 -11.80 -18.40
C THR A 246 3.25 -11.03 -17.12
N LEU A 247 4.16 -10.17 -16.68
CA LEU A 247 3.94 -9.31 -15.52
C LEU A 247 3.43 -7.95 -15.99
N ALA A 248 2.40 -7.44 -15.31
CA ALA A 248 1.94 -6.07 -15.46
C ALA A 248 2.24 -5.31 -14.15
N LEU A 249 2.81 -4.12 -14.25
CA LEU A 249 3.04 -3.19 -13.15
C LEU A 249 2.11 -2.00 -13.37
N PHE A 250 1.12 -1.85 -12.50
CA PHE A 250 0.29 -0.64 -12.46
C PHE A 250 1.02 0.42 -11.64
N GLU A 251 1.50 1.48 -12.27
CA GLU A 251 2.28 2.56 -11.66
C GLU A 251 1.35 3.60 -11.05
N LEU A 252 0.69 3.26 -9.94
CA LEU A 252 -0.42 4.06 -9.42
C LEU A 252 0.01 5.48 -9.01
N ASP A 253 1.22 5.69 -8.50
CA ASP A 253 1.67 7.06 -8.17
C ASP A 253 1.93 7.91 -9.42
N ALA A 254 2.44 7.31 -10.50
CA ALA A 254 2.58 7.99 -11.78
C ALA A 254 1.20 8.27 -12.41
N ALA A 255 0.26 7.32 -12.31
CA ALA A 255 -1.11 7.50 -12.78
C ALA A 255 -1.84 8.62 -12.03
N ARG A 256 -1.74 8.64 -10.70
CA ARG A 256 -2.23 9.74 -9.85
C ARG A 256 -1.63 11.09 -10.22
N ALA A 257 -0.35 11.14 -10.58
CA ALA A 257 0.28 12.40 -10.96
C ALA A 257 -0.25 12.95 -12.30
N ARG A 258 -0.76 12.08 -13.18
CA ARG A 258 -1.40 12.47 -14.45
C ARG A 258 -2.86 12.85 -14.26
N ASP A 259 -3.57 12.13 -13.38
CA ASP A 259 -4.97 12.36 -13.04
C ASP A 259 -5.14 12.24 -11.52
N PRO A 260 -5.27 13.36 -10.79
CA PRO A 260 -5.24 13.40 -9.33
C PRO A 260 -6.53 12.90 -8.65
N ASP A 261 -7.32 12.07 -9.31
CA ASP A 261 -8.51 11.43 -8.74
C ASP A 261 -8.14 10.47 -7.57
N ALA A 262 -8.97 10.46 -6.53
CA ALA A 262 -8.86 9.50 -5.43
C ALA A 262 -9.11 8.05 -5.90
N ASP A 263 -9.88 7.86 -6.96
CA ASP A 263 -10.28 6.54 -7.43
C ASP A 263 -9.10 5.67 -7.87
N ILE A 264 -8.07 6.26 -8.50
CA ILE A 264 -6.87 5.52 -8.91
C ILE A 264 -5.97 5.18 -7.71
N ILE A 265 -5.97 6.01 -6.67
CA ILE A 265 -5.15 5.82 -5.46
C ILE A 265 -5.59 4.56 -4.71
N PHE A 266 -6.91 4.36 -4.61
CA PHE A 266 -7.51 3.24 -3.90
C PHE A 266 -8.00 2.12 -4.81
N MET A 267 -7.83 2.28 -6.13
CA MET A 267 -8.39 1.40 -7.16
C MET A 267 -9.89 1.11 -6.93
N ALA A 268 -10.66 2.16 -6.61
CA ALA A 268 -12.03 2.06 -6.06
C ALA A 268 -12.98 1.25 -6.97
N ALA A 269 -12.88 1.44 -8.29
CA ALA A 269 -13.67 0.75 -9.30
C ALA A 269 -13.16 -0.66 -9.67
N SER A 270 -12.16 -1.20 -8.97
CA SER A 270 -11.60 -2.53 -9.26
C SER A 270 -12.02 -3.60 -8.26
N TRP A 271 -12.01 -4.87 -8.68
CA TRP A 271 -12.11 -6.04 -7.78
C TRP A 271 -11.05 -6.04 -6.66
N SER A 272 -10.01 -5.25 -6.86
CA SER A 272 -8.79 -5.21 -6.11
C SER A 272 -8.72 -3.96 -5.20
N ARG A 273 -9.85 -3.26 -5.03
CA ARG A 273 -10.01 -2.00 -4.28
C ARG A 273 -9.45 -2.05 -2.85
N CYS A 274 -8.93 -0.91 -2.39
CA CYS A 274 -8.49 -0.75 -1.01
C CYS A 274 -9.71 -0.56 -0.08
N PRO A 275 -9.94 -1.43 0.92
CA PRO A 275 -11.06 -1.28 1.85
C PRO A 275 -10.91 -0.09 2.81
N ALA A 276 -9.70 0.46 2.95
CA ALA A 276 -9.39 1.54 3.88
C ALA A 276 -9.55 2.96 3.30
N ALA A 277 -10.06 3.11 2.07
CA ALA A 277 -10.13 4.41 1.39
C ALA A 277 -10.81 5.50 2.23
N ALA A 278 -12.02 5.23 2.74
CA ALA A 278 -12.76 6.17 3.56
C ALA A 278 -12.04 6.49 4.88
N TRP A 279 -11.48 5.46 5.52
CA TRP A 279 -10.76 5.61 6.79
C TRP A 279 -9.47 6.42 6.64
N THR A 280 -8.67 6.16 5.60
CA THR A 280 -7.45 6.92 5.32
C THR A 280 -7.76 8.37 5.05
N THR A 281 -8.79 8.65 4.25
CA THR A 281 -9.22 10.03 3.97
C THR A 281 -9.72 10.72 5.24
N ALA A 282 -10.52 10.05 6.07
CA ALA A 282 -11.00 10.61 7.33
C ALA A 282 -9.85 10.92 8.31
N LEU A 283 -8.89 10.00 8.46
CA LEU A 283 -7.70 10.21 9.29
C LEU A 283 -6.94 11.47 8.87
N LEU A 284 -6.67 11.61 7.57
CA LEU A 284 -5.94 12.77 7.05
C LEU A 284 -6.72 14.07 7.26
N LYS A 285 -8.05 14.04 7.12
CA LYS A 285 -8.91 15.20 7.45
C LYS A 285 -8.79 15.58 8.92
N ASP A 286 -8.85 14.61 9.82
CA ASP A 286 -8.78 14.85 11.27
C ASP A 286 -7.39 15.35 11.71
N VAL A 287 -6.33 14.80 11.13
CA VAL A 287 -4.95 15.28 11.35
C VAL A 287 -4.80 16.73 10.90
N TRP A 288 -5.28 17.08 9.70
CA TRP A 288 -5.19 18.46 9.20
C TRP A 288 -6.00 19.44 10.07
N LYS A 289 -7.25 19.10 10.39
CA LYS A 289 -8.10 19.91 11.29
C LYS A 289 -7.47 20.09 12.66
N ARG A 290 -6.92 19.01 13.24
CA ARG A 290 -6.22 19.07 14.52
C ARG A 290 -4.95 19.92 14.45
N ALA A 291 -4.25 19.91 13.31
CA ALA A 291 -3.12 20.80 13.09
C ALA A 291 -3.57 22.28 13.13
N GLN A 292 -4.70 22.63 12.52
CA GLN A 292 -5.29 23.97 12.54
C GLN A 292 -5.75 24.41 13.94
N SER A 293 -6.45 23.55 14.68
CA SER A 293 -6.92 23.88 16.04
C SER A 293 -5.78 23.99 17.07
N GLY A 294 -4.61 23.40 16.80
CA GLY A 294 -3.44 23.49 17.69
C GLY A 294 -2.77 24.86 17.67
N GLU A 295 -3.03 25.70 16.66
CA GLU A 295 -2.49 27.07 16.58
C GLU A 295 -3.27 28.07 17.44
N THR A 296 -4.52 27.75 17.83
CA THR A 296 -5.39 28.67 18.58
C THR A 296 -5.11 28.71 20.09
N ALA A 297 -4.14 27.93 20.57
CA ALA A 297 -3.80 27.79 21.99
C ALA A 297 -2.48 28.46 22.39
N LEU A 298 -1.94 29.35 21.57
CA LEU A 298 -0.74 30.17 21.84
C LEU A 298 -1.06 31.65 21.78
#